data_AF-A0A1U7SBX1-F1
#
_entry.id   AF-A0A1U7SBX1-F1
#
_cell.length_a   1.000
_cell.length_b   1.000
_cell.length_c   1.000
_cell.angle_alpha   90.00
_cell.angle_beta   90.00
_cell.angle_gamma   90.00
#
_symmetry.space_group_name_H-M   'P 1'
#
loop_
_entity.id
_entity.type
_entity.pdbx_description
1 polymer ?
#
loop_
_entity_poly.entity_id
_entity_poly.type
_entity_poly.pdbx_seq_one_letter_code
_entity_poly.pdbx_strand_id
1 'polypeptide(L)'
;MSLNSPTLLNQESHRGFKKKIECLKNPESQTTSSLQDNPLQNLQIASHEVLEKAQKSGRSKCPKCGSSRMFYCYSCYVPVETVPTKQIPVVKLPLKIDIIKHPNENDGKSTAVHAKLLAAEDVMIYTYPCIPEYEEKRHEMVLIFPGPNSISLKDLGLHLQRNTKKNVRGEDDDSTAEPLLKQARIESEQQNINECKANKSEGTGLKKIIFIDSTWNQTNKIITDERLQGLLQIELKTRKTCFWRHQKGKPDTYLSTIEAIYYFLVDYHQEVLKEKYKGQYDNLLFFYSFMYTLIKNARSSTRKE
;
A
#
# COMPACT_ATOMS: atom_id res chain seq x y z
N MET A 1 -74.33 -3.88 14.77
CA MET A 1 -74.99 -3.39 15.98
C MET A 1 -73.97 -2.62 16.80
N SER A 2 -74.29 -1.36 17.08
CA SER A 2 -73.90 -0.48 18.19
C SER A 2 -72.70 -0.87 19.06
N LEU A 3 -71.64 -0.05 19.08
CA LEU A 3 -71.45 1.15 19.93
C LEU A 3 -71.06 0.76 21.36
N ASN A 4 -69.88 1.22 21.81
CA ASN A 4 -69.72 2.04 23.01
C ASN A 4 -68.25 2.49 23.17
N SER A 5 -68.02 3.77 22.88
CA SER A 5 -67.10 4.67 23.62
C SER A 5 -67.94 5.32 24.76
N PRO A 6 -67.43 6.07 25.77
CA PRO A 6 -66.33 7.04 25.76
C PRO A 6 -65.41 7.00 27.02
N THR A 7 -64.31 7.75 27.13
CA THR A 7 -64.20 9.10 27.76
C THR A 7 -62.71 9.55 27.63
N LEU A 8 -62.37 10.61 26.86
CA LEU A 8 -61.92 11.98 27.28
C LEU A 8 -60.83 11.96 28.39
N LEU A 9 -59.67 12.65 28.34
CA LEU A 9 -59.34 14.00 27.84
C LEU A 9 -57.79 14.24 27.81
N ASN A 10 -57.41 15.36 27.16
CA ASN A 10 -56.13 16.09 27.03
C ASN A 10 -55.23 15.75 25.84
N GLN A 11 -55.20 16.54 24.74
CA GLN A 11 -54.57 17.88 24.55
C GLN A 11 -53.04 17.80 24.82
N GLU A 12 -52.11 18.04 23.89
CA GLU A 12 -51.98 19.18 22.97
C GLU A 12 -51.09 18.90 21.74
N SER A 13 -51.20 19.83 20.79
CA SER A 13 -50.63 19.99 19.45
C SER A 13 -49.11 20.23 19.36
N HIS A 14 -48.51 19.88 18.22
CA HIS A 14 -48.07 20.85 17.18
C HIS A 14 -47.35 20.18 16.00
N ARG A 15 -47.92 20.36 14.80
CA ARG A 15 -47.38 20.02 13.47
C ARG A 15 -46.31 21.04 13.05
N GLY A 16 -45.18 20.56 12.54
CA GLY A 16 -44.13 21.36 11.89
C GLY A 16 -44.01 21.12 10.39
N PHE A 17 -44.43 22.12 9.61
CA PHE A 17 -43.94 22.60 8.31
C PHE A 17 -43.34 21.63 7.26
N LYS A 18 -44.09 21.45 6.16
CA LYS A 18 -43.58 21.09 4.82
C LYS A 18 -43.27 22.37 4.04
N LYS A 19 -42.05 22.51 3.51
CA LYS A 19 -41.73 23.46 2.42
C LYS A 19 -41.48 22.70 1.12
N LYS A 20 -42.30 23.02 0.13
CA LYS A 20 -42.27 22.57 -1.26
C LYS A 20 -41.36 23.53 -2.02
N ILE A 21 -40.34 23.03 -2.72
CA ILE A 21 -39.63 23.76 -3.77
C ILE A 21 -39.72 22.90 -5.02
N GLU A 22 -40.42 23.43 -6.02
CA GLU A 22 -40.50 22.92 -7.38
C GLU A 22 -39.15 23.09 -8.08
N CYS A 23 -38.68 22.05 -8.76
CA CYS A 23 -37.62 22.15 -9.75
C CYS A 23 -38.19 21.71 -11.10
N LEU A 24 -38.17 22.64 -12.05
CA LEU A 24 -38.61 22.46 -13.42
C LEU A 24 -37.79 21.37 -14.11
N LYS A 25 -38.51 20.52 -14.87
CA LYS A 25 -37.93 19.56 -15.82
C LYS A 25 -37.48 20.31 -17.08
N ASN A 26 -36.26 20.04 -17.53
CA ASN A 26 -35.92 20.10 -18.95
C ASN A 26 -35.42 18.69 -19.37
N PRO A 27 -35.95 18.10 -20.47
CA PRO A 27 -35.60 16.77 -20.91
C PRO A 27 -34.52 16.85 -21.99
N GLU A 28 -33.30 16.39 -21.70
CA GLU A 28 -32.34 15.88 -22.69
C GLU A 28 -31.02 15.53 -21.98
N SER A 29 -30.86 14.27 -21.64
CA SER A 29 -29.56 13.59 -21.41
C SER A 29 -29.84 12.15 -21.03
N GLN A 30 -30.43 11.41 -21.97
CA GLN A 30 -30.36 9.95 -21.91
C GLN A 30 -29.07 9.49 -22.59
N THR A 31 -28.35 8.65 -21.86
CA THR A 31 -27.42 7.61 -22.34
C THR A 31 -25.92 7.94 -22.34
N THR A 32 -25.34 8.15 -21.15
CA THR A 32 -23.97 7.70 -20.83
C THR A 32 -23.96 7.04 -19.45
N SER A 33 -24.69 5.92 -19.33
CA SER A 33 -24.66 5.08 -18.14
C SER A 33 -23.57 4.01 -18.29
N SER A 34 -22.64 3.98 -17.33
CA SER A 34 -21.69 2.89 -17.02
C SER A 34 -20.32 2.86 -17.72
N LEU A 35 -19.49 3.87 -17.49
CA LEU A 35 -18.05 3.63 -17.28
C LEU A 35 -17.76 3.79 -15.79
N GLN A 36 -17.77 2.69 -15.05
CA GLN A 36 -17.17 2.69 -13.72
C GLN A 36 -15.65 2.76 -13.91
N ASP A 37 -15.08 3.96 -13.75
CA ASP A 37 -13.65 4.25 -13.77
C ASP A 37 -12.89 3.11 -13.07
N ASN A 38 -12.18 2.30 -13.85
CA ASN A 38 -11.33 1.27 -13.27
C ASN A 38 -10.09 1.99 -12.70
N PRO A 39 -9.88 2.01 -11.37
CA PRO A 39 -8.82 2.79 -10.74
C PRO A 39 -7.41 2.35 -11.17
N LEU A 40 -7.28 1.18 -11.81
CA LEU A 40 -6.03 0.61 -12.30
C LEU A 40 -5.83 0.81 -13.81
N GLN A 41 -6.76 1.46 -14.52
CA GLN A 41 -6.76 1.54 -15.99
C GLN A 41 -5.63 2.40 -16.57
N ASN A 42 -5.17 3.40 -15.82
CA ASN A 42 -4.14 4.34 -16.28
C ASN A 42 -2.70 3.84 -16.01
N LEU A 43 -2.54 2.60 -15.53
CA LEU A 43 -1.25 2.01 -15.22
C LEU A 43 -0.66 1.29 -16.44
N GLN A 44 0.65 1.39 -16.63
CA GLN A 44 1.41 0.70 -17.66
C GLN A 44 1.73 -0.75 -17.25
N ILE A 45 0.70 -1.58 -17.21
CA ILE A 45 0.80 -2.99 -16.84
C ILE A 45 0.95 -3.85 -18.10
N ALA A 46 1.85 -4.83 -18.05
CA ALA A 46 2.05 -5.81 -19.11
C ALA A 46 0.78 -6.65 -19.38
N SER A 47 0.67 -7.20 -20.59
CA SER A 47 -0.47 -8.04 -21.00
C SER A 47 -0.66 -9.24 -20.06
N HIS A 48 -1.91 -9.50 -19.66
CA HIS A 48 -2.28 -10.63 -18.80
C HIS A 48 -2.51 -11.94 -19.55
N GLU A 49 -2.22 -12.03 -20.86
CA GLU A 49 -2.46 -13.20 -21.70
C GLU A 49 -1.98 -14.53 -21.09
N VAL A 50 -0.80 -14.54 -20.46
CA VAL A 50 -0.26 -15.75 -19.79
C VAL A 50 -1.16 -16.21 -18.65
N LEU A 51 -1.73 -15.28 -17.88
CA LEU A 51 -2.64 -15.57 -16.78
C LEU A 51 -4.01 -16.00 -17.29
N GLU A 52 -4.50 -15.41 -18.39
CA GLU A 52 -5.75 -15.84 -19.03
C GLU A 52 -5.66 -17.27 -19.57
N LYS A 53 -4.55 -17.62 -20.23
CA LYS A 53 -4.27 -18.98 -20.70
C LYS A 53 -4.19 -19.97 -19.53
N ALA A 54 -3.49 -19.59 -18.46
CA ALA A 54 -3.42 -20.40 -17.24
C ALA A 54 -4.79 -20.58 -16.59
N GLN A 55 -5.61 -19.53 -16.52
CA GLN A 55 -6.97 -19.60 -15.97
C GLN A 55 -7.85 -20.58 -16.75
N LYS A 56 -7.79 -20.56 -18.08
CA LYS A 56 -8.51 -21.50 -18.95
C LYS A 56 -8.03 -22.94 -18.78
N SER A 57 -6.73 -23.13 -18.54
CA SER A 57 -6.11 -24.45 -18.33
C SER A 57 -6.37 -25.01 -16.92
N GLY A 58 -6.82 -24.18 -15.99
CA GLY A 58 -7.10 -24.57 -14.60
C GLY A 58 -5.84 -24.63 -13.72
N ARG A 59 -5.98 -25.31 -12.58
CA ARG A 59 -4.90 -25.37 -11.58
C ARG A 59 -3.76 -26.27 -12.05
N SER A 60 -2.53 -25.84 -11.80
CA SER A 60 -1.31 -26.60 -12.10
C SER A 60 -0.46 -26.80 -10.84
N LYS A 61 0.57 -27.63 -10.96
CA LYS A 61 1.48 -27.99 -9.87
C LYS A 61 2.56 -26.92 -9.69
N CYS A 62 2.91 -26.66 -8.44
CA CYS A 62 4.09 -25.90 -8.09
C CYS A 62 5.34 -26.74 -8.39
N PRO A 63 6.31 -26.24 -9.17
CA PRO A 63 7.51 -27.00 -9.50
C PRO A 63 8.43 -27.27 -8.30
N LYS A 64 8.27 -26.54 -7.19
CA LYS A 64 9.08 -26.72 -5.97
C LYS A 64 8.47 -27.69 -4.96
N CYS A 65 7.16 -27.64 -4.73
CA CYS A 65 6.50 -28.40 -3.66
C CYS A 65 5.35 -29.30 -4.13
N GLY A 66 5.05 -29.35 -5.43
CA GLY A 66 3.96 -30.17 -5.98
C GLY A 66 2.54 -29.75 -5.58
N SER A 67 2.39 -28.65 -4.82
CA SER A 67 1.07 -28.15 -4.43
C SER A 67 0.28 -27.64 -5.65
N SER A 68 -1.02 -27.97 -5.73
CA SER A 68 -1.90 -27.46 -6.79
C SER A 68 -2.30 -26.00 -6.52
N ARG A 69 -2.07 -25.12 -7.49
CA ARG A 69 -2.33 -23.67 -7.43
C ARG A 69 -2.79 -23.16 -8.80
N MET A 70 -3.38 -21.97 -8.85
CA MET A 70 -3.89 -21.41 -10.11
C MET A 70 -2.78 -20.73 -10.93
N PHE A 71 -2.05 -19.78 -10.35
CA PHE A 71 -1.04 -18.99 -11.08
C PHE A 71 0.35 -19.04 -10.46
N TYR A 72 0.41 -19.12 -9.14
CA TYR A 72 1.67 -19.14 -8.39
C TYR A 72 1.49 -19.82 -7.04
N CYS A 73 2.60 -20.32 -6.51
CA CYS A 73 2.67 -20.87 -5.16
C CYS A 73 2.95 -19.77 -4.14
N TYR A 74 2.01 -19.58 -3.23
CA TYR A 74 2.10 -18.61 -2.14
C TYR A 74 3.10 -18.99 -1.04
N SER A 75 3.57 -20.26 -0.99
CA SER A 75 4.57 -20.71 0.01
C SER A 75 5.97 -20.76 -0.57
N CYS A 76 6.12 -21.16 -1.84
CA CYS A 76 7.42 -21.28 -2.50
C CYS A 76 7.84 -20.03 -3.28
N TYR A 77 6.93 -19.06 -3.40
CA TYR A 77 7.10 -17.80 -4.12
C TYR A 77 7.58 -18.00 -5.56
N VAL A 78 6.96 -18.93 -6.28
CA VAL A 78 7.24 -19.21 -7.69
C VAL A 78 5.95 -19.38 -8.50
N PRO A 79 5.93 -19.04 -9.79
CA PRO A 79 4.83 -19.39 -10.68
C PRO A 79 4.61 -20.91 -10.75
N VAL A 80 3.39 -21.34 -11.08
CA VAL A 80 3.12 -22.74 -11.42
C VAL A 80 3.62 -23.08 -12.82
N GLU A 81 3.72 -24.37 -13.15
CA GLU A 81 4.24 -24.84 -14.45
C GLU A 81 3.54 -24.24 -15.67
N THR A 82 2.24 -23.95 -15.58
CA THR A 82 1.46 -23.33 -16.67
C THR A 82 1.68 -21.82 -16.83
N VAL A 83 2.47 -21.19 -15.95
CA VAL A 83 2.80 -19.75 -16.00
C VAL A 83 4.32 -19.61 -16.13
N PRO A 84 4.87 -19.57 -17.36
CA PRO A 84 6.31 -19.47 -17.56
C PRO A 84 6.87 -18.15 -17.02
N THR A 85 7.98 -18.22 -16.26
CA THR A 85 8.65 -17.06 -15.65
C THR A 85 9.11 -16.02 -16.67
N LYS A 86 9.37 -16.41 -17.92
CA LYS A 86 9.77 -15.48 -19.00
C LYS A 86 8.61 -14.62 -19.53
N GLN A 87 7.35 -14.99 -19.23
CA GLN A 87 6.16 -14.28 -19.68
C GLN A 87 5.54 -13.38 -18.59
N ILE A 88 6.12 -13.38 -17.39
CA ILE A 88 5.75 -12.42 -16.34
C ILE A 88 6.73 -11.24 -16.37
N PRO A 89 6.27 -10.01 -16.10
CA PRO A 89 7.17 -8.87 -16.04
C PRO A 89 8.11 -8.98 -14.84
N VAL A 90 9.33 -8.47 -15.01
CA VAL A 90 10.30 -8.31 -13.91
C VAL A 90 10.45 -6.83 -13.62
N VAL A 91 10.34 -6.47 -12.35
CA VAL A 91 10.46 -5.09 -11.85
C VAL A 91 11.76 -4.98 -11.06
N LYS A 92 12.60 -3.99 -11.42
CA LYS A 92 13.78 -3.60 -10.64
C LYS A 92 13.41 -2.48 -9.69
N LEU A 93 13.77 -2.62 -8.42
CA LEU A 93 13.42 -1.65 -7.39
C LEU A 93 14.62 -0.75 -7.06
N PRO A 94 14.37 0.52 -6.69
CA PRO A 94 15.43 1.44 -6.26
C PRO A 94 15.98 1.10 -4.87
N LEU A 95 15.29 0.23 -4.12
CA LEU A 95 15.57 -0.12 -2.73
C LEU A 95 15.28 -1.61 -2.52
N LYS A 96 16.01 -2.24 -1.59
CA LYS A 96 15.67 -3.58 -1.12
C LYS A 96 14.44 -3.52 -0.21
N ILE A 97 13.63 -4.56 -0.24
CA ILE A 97 12.40 -4.65 0.55
C ILE A 97 12.42 -5.93 1.37
N ASP A 98 12.27 -5.80 2.68
CA ASP A 98 11.95 -6.92 3.55
C ASP A 98 10.47 -6.86 3.91
N ILE A 99 9.76 -7.99 3.75
CA ILE A 99 8.37 -8.15 4.18
C ILE A 99 8.34 -9.14 5.33
N ILE A 100 7.87 -8.68 6.49
CA ILE A 100 7.71 -9.51 7.68
C ILE A 100 6.27 -10.01 7.72
N LYS A 101 6.08 -11.27 7.35
CA LYS A 101 4.78 -11.93 7.32
C LYS A 101 4.44 -12.52 8.68
N HIS A 102 3.22 -12.26 9.16
CA HIS A 102 2.68 -12.94 10.33
C HIS A 102 2.39 -14.43 10.01
N PRO A 103 2.72 -15.38 10.90
CA PRO A 103 2.54 -16.82 10.64
C PRO A 103 1.07 -17.19 10.43
N ASN A 104 0.15 -16.51 11.09
CA ASN A 104 -1.30 -16.72 10.94
C ASN A 104 -1.93 -15.89 9.80
N GLU A 105 -1.14 -15.13 9.03
CA GLU A 105 -1.64 -14.47 7.83
C GLU A 105 -1.93 -15.54 6.76
N ASN A 106 -3.11 -15.46 6.14
CA ASN A 106 -3.54 -16.48 5.20
C ASN A 106 -2.82 -16.26 3.86
N ASP A 107 -1.96 -17.21 3.48
CA ASP A 107 -1.15 -17.15 2.27
C ASP A 107 -1.97 -16.95 0.99
N GLY A 108 -3.20 -17.50 0.94
CA GLY A 108 -4.10 -17.32 -0.20
C GLY A 108 -4.76 -15.93 -0.26
N LYS A 109 -4.55 -15.09 0.77
CA LYS A 109 -5.05 -13.71 0.85
C LYS A 109 -3.96 -12.65 0.84
N SER A 110 -2.75 -12.98 1.26
CA SER A 110 -1.60 -12.09 1.20
C SER A 110 -1.30 -11.66 -0.24
N THR A 111 -1.07 -10.36 -0.41
CA THR A 111 -0.57 -9.79 -1.68
C THR A 111 0.95 -9.59 -1.65
N ALA A 112 1.63 -9.86 -0.53
CA ALA A 112 3.09 -9.76 -0.43
C ALA A 112 3.83 -10.64 -1.45
N VAL A 113 3.26 -11.82 -1.75
CA VAL A 113 3.81 -12.75 -2.75
C VAL A 113 3.94 -12.10 -4.13
N HIS A 114 3.09 -11.13 -4.49
CA HIS A 114 3.19 -10.43 -5.77
C HIS A 114 4.54 -9.72 -5.90
N ALA A 115 4.96 -9.01 -4.86
CA ALA A 115 6.25 -8.32 -4.83
C ALA A 115 7.41 -9.31 -5.01
N LYS A 116 7.37 -10.46 -4.31
CA LYS A 116 8.45 -11.47 -4.44
C LYS A 116 8.49 -12.13 -5.82
N LEU A 117 7.35 -12.34 -6.47
CA LEU A 117 7.29 -12.91 -7.82
C LEU A 117 7.83 -11.94 -8.88
N LEU A 118 7.57 -10.64 -8.72
CA LEU A 118 7.84 -9.61 -9.73
C LEU A 118 9.21 -8.94 -9.53
N ALA A 119 9.73 -8.90 -8.30
CA ALA A 119 11.00 -8.27 -7.95
C ALA A 119 11.85 -9.20 -7.06
N ALA A 120 12.08 -10.43 -7.53
CA ALA A 120 12.66 -11.52 -6.72
C ALA A 120 14.05 -11.23 -6.13
N GLU A 121 14.85 -10.41 -6.81
CA GLU A 121 16.20 -10.01 -6.37
C GLU A 121 16.17 -8.89 -5.31
N ASP A 122 15.10 -8.12 -5.26
CA ASP A 122 15.00 -6.93 -4.41
C ASP A 122 14.11 -7.15 -3.19
N VAL A 123 13.21 -8.13 -3.24
CA VAL A 123 12.23 -8.41 -2.20
C VAL A 123 12.58 -9.69 -1.45
N MET A 124 12.59 -9.66 -0.12
CA MET A 124 12.65 -10.84 0.75
C MET A 124 11.40 -10.92 1.61
N ILE A 125 10.88 -12.13 1.83
CA ILE A 125 9.75 -12.38 2.72
C ILE A 125 10.23 -13.28 3.87
N TYR A 126 10.04 -12.81 5.09
CA TYR A 126 10.36 -13.53 6.32
C TYR A 126 9.07 -13.90 7.03
N THR A 127 9.02 -15.08 7.66
CA THR A 127 7.88 -15.46 8.51
C THR A 127 8.26 -15.24 9.96
N TYR A 128 7.50 -14.38 10.64
CA TYR A 128 7.71 -14.09 12.06
C TYR A 128 7.55 -15.35 12.93
N PRO A 129 8.41 -15.60 13.94
CA PRO A 129 9.43 -14.70 14.53
C PRO A 129 10.81 -14.71 13.86
N CYS A 130 10.99 -15.48 12.77
CA CYS A 130 12.27 -15.64 12.08
C CYS A 130 12.55 -14.47 11.12
N ILE A 131 12.90 -13.30 11.67
CA ILE A 131 13.29 -12.09 10.91
C ILE A 131 14.77 -11.73 11.15
N PRO A 132 15.41 -10.96 10.24
CA PRO A 132 16.80 -10.52 10.39
C PRO A 132 17.02 -9.59 11.59
N GLU A 133 18.28 -9.50 12.03
CA GLU A 133 18.77 -8.42 12.88
C GLU A 133 19.01 -7.15 12.06
N TYR A 134 18.57 -6.01 12.56
CA TYR A 134 18.65 -4.72 11.86
C TYR A 134 19.59 -3.69 12.49
N GLU A 135 20.05 -3.91 13.73
CA GLU A 135 20.76 -2.94 14.59
C GLU A 135 21.87 -2.16 13.88
N GLU A 136 22.83 -2.87 13.28
CA GLU A 136 24.04 -2.26 12.69
C GLU A 136 23.75 -1.31 11.51
N LYS A 137 22.62 -1.52 10.82
CA LYS A 137 22.26 -0.80 9.59
C LYS A 137 20.95 -0.03 9.71
N ARG A 138 20.47 0.22 10.94
CA ARG A 138 19.20 0.94 11.20
C ARG A 138 19.11 2.29 10.49
N HIS A 139 20.22 3.02 10.39
CA HIS A 139 20.28 4.33 9.73
C HIS A 139 20.07 4.28 8.20
N GLU A 140 20.18 3.10 7.59
CA GLU A 140 19.95 2.85 6.15
C GLU A 140 18.59 2.20 5.89
N MET A 141 17.76 2.07 6.92
CA MET A 141 16.52 1.30 6.92
C MET A 141 15.34 2.10 7.46
N VAL A 142 14.18 1.88 6.87
CA VAL A 142 12.92 2.49 7.32
C VAL A 142 11.82 1.45 7.39
N LEU A 143 10.93 1.61 8.35
CA LEU A 143 9.75 0.78 8.54
C LEU A 143 8.51 1.52 8.06
N ILE A 144 7.72 0.90 7.20
CA ILE A 144 6.43 1.46 6.77
C ILE A 144 5.37 1.05 7.78
N PHE A 145 5.03 1.98 8.67
CA PHE A 145 4.03 1.76 9.70
C PHE A 145 3.49 3.11 10.22
N PRO A 146 2.15 3.29 10.30
CA PRO A 146 1.58 4.47 10.91
C PRO A 146 1.73 4.43 12.44
N GLY A 147 2.25 5.48 13.04
CA GLY A 147 2.48 5.54 14.48
C GLY A 147 2.56 6.97 15.03
N PRO A 148 2.51 7.17 16.35
CA PRO A 148 2.58 8.51 16.94
C PRO A 148 3.89 9.25 16.60
N ASN A 149 4.95 8.50 16.30
CA ASN A 149 6.27 9.03 15.96
C ASN A 149 6.63 8.84 14.47
N SER A 150 5.68 8.40 13.62
CA SER A 150 5.95 8.24 12.20
C SER A 150 6.04 9.58 11.49
N ILE A 151 6.94 9.67 10.51
CA ILE A 151 7.13 10.87 9.69
C ILE A 151 6.53 10.68 8.29
N SER A 152 6.33 11.77 7.56
CA SER A 152 5.94 11.70 6.16
C SER A 152 7.14 11.36 5.25
N LEU A 153 6.88 10.86 4.04
CA LEU A 153 7.95 10.60 3.08
C LEU A 153 8.68 11.88 2.61
N LYS A 154 8.01 13.03 2.63
CA LYS A 154 8.65 14.32 2.35
C LYS A 154 9.73 14.65 3.38
N ASP A 155 9.44 14.36 4.65
CA ASP A 155 10.35 14.61 5.76
C ASP A 155 11.52 13.63 5.77
N LEU A 156 11.33 12.42 5.25
CA LEU A 156 12.43 11.46 5.03
C LEU A 156 13.52 12.09 4.15
N GLY A 157 13.15 12.74 3.05
CA GLY A 157 14.12 13.40 2.17
C GLY A 157 14.99 14.43 2.90
N LEU A 158 14.40 15.16 3.86
CA LEU A 158 15.10 16.12 4.71
C LEU A 158 16.00 15.43 5.76
N HIS A 159 15.52 14.33 6.36
CA HIS A 159 16.28 13.53 7.32
C HIS A 159 17.55 12.94 6.70
N LEU A 160 17.45 12.36 5.51
CA LEU A 160 18.59 11.76 4.81
C LEU A 160 19.68 12.80 4.46
N GLN A 161 19.28 14.03 4.15
CA GLN A 161 20.20 15.15 3.89
C GLN A 161 20.90 15.68 5.15
N ARG A 162 20.27 15.58 6.32
CA ARG A 162 20.89 16.00 7.59
C ARG A 162 21.97 15.03 8.04
N ASN A 163 21.75 13.73 7.84
CA ASN A 163 22.72 12.70 8.22
C ASN A 163 23.98 12.74 7.33
N THR A 164 23.81 13.00 6.03
CA THR A 164 24.96 13.20 5.12
C THR A 164 25.78 14.43 5.48
N LYS A 165 25.16 15.53 5.94
CA LYS A 165 25.89 16.73 6.38
C LYS A 165 26.64 16.55 7.71
N LYS A 166 26.13 15.73 8.63
CA LYS A 166 26.85 15.37 9.87
C LYS A 166 28.10 14.54 9.59
N ASN A 167 28.03 13.58 8.66
CA ASN A 167 29.19 12.76 8.29
C ASN A 167 30.29 13.54 7.54
N VAL A 168 30.00 14.74 7.02
CA VAL A 168 30.98 15.61 6.33
C VAL A 168 31.53 16.71 7.27
N ARG A 169 30.94 16.90 8.45
CA ARG A 169 31.36 17.90 9.45
C ARG A 169 31.55 17.22 10.81
N GLY A 170 32.71 16.58 11.01
CA GLY A 170 33.21 16.22 12.35
C GLY A 170 33.80 14.82 12.46
N GLU A 171 35.09 14.67 12.12
CA GLU A 171 36.03 14.23 13.16
C GLU A 171 36.35 15.50 13.96
N ASP A 172 36.33 15.39 15.29
CA ASP A 172 36.38 16.47 16.30
C ASP A 172 35.03 17.15 16.60
N ASP A 173 34.21 16.52 17.44
CA ASP A 173 33.96 17.03 18.80
C ASP A 173 33.24 15.98 19.67
N ASP A 174 33.82 15.72 20.83
CA ASP A 174 33.39 14.76 21.84
C ASP A 174 32.30 15.39 22.72
N SER A 175 31.07 14.86 22.67
CA SER A 175 30.09 15.07 23.74
C SER A 175 28.88 14.14 23.55
N THR A 176 28.81 13.15 24.43
CA THR A 176 27.64 12.34 24.75
C THR A 176 26.37 13.17 24.94
N ALA A 177 25.39 13.09 24.03
CA ALA A 177 23.99 13.41 24.30
C ALA A 177 23.04 12.79 23.26
N GLU A 178 22.12 11.95 23.71
CA GLU A 178 20.96 11.49 22.94
C GLU A 178 20.07 12.68 22.50
N PRO A 179 19.49 12.66 21.29
CA PRO A 179 18.62 13.75 20.86
C PRO A 179 17.19 13.54 21.40
N LEU A 180 16.89 14.20 22.51
CA LEU A 180 15.51 14.46 22.96
C LEU A 180 14.81 15.44 22.00
N LEU A 181 13.63 15.03 21.53
CA LEU A 181 12.70 15.84 20.75
C LEU A 181 12.22 17.05 21.58
N LYS A 182 12.60 18.26 21.17
CA LYS A 182 11.93 19.50 21.59
C LYS A 182 11.42 20.25 20.37
N GLN A 183 10.10 20.46 20.34
CA GLN A 183 9.38 21.35 19.45
C GLN A 183 9.99 22.76 19.45
N ALA A 184 10.06 23.39 18.28
CA ALA A 184 10.06 24.84 18.18
C ALA A 184 9.42 25.32 16.87
N ARG A 185 8.76 26.47 17.01
CA ARG A 185 7.89 27.17 16.07
C ARG A 185 8.63 27.73 14.85
N ILE A 186 7.81 27.99 13.83
CA ILE A 186 8.10 28.65 12.54
C ILE A 186 8.76 30.01 12.74
N GLU A 187 9.79 30.31 11.95
CA GLU A 187 9.95 31.62 11.30
C GLU A 187 10.83 31.52 10.05
N SER A 188 10.47 32.37 9.09
CA SER A 188 10.76 32.32 7.67
C SER A 188 12.02 33.09 7.30
N GLU A 189 12.98 32.45 6.64
CA GLU A 189 14.03 33.15 5.90
C GLU A 189 14.32 32.47 4.56
N GLN A 190 14.14 33.25 3.49
CA GLN A 190 14.47 32.94 2.11
C GLN A 190 15.98 32.93 1.92
N GLN A 191 16.54 31.81 1.45
CA GLN A 191 17.89 31.79 0.88
C GLN A 191 17.93 31.01 -0.43
N ASN A 192 18.44 31.71 -1.46
CA ASN A 192 18.68 31.30 -2.84
C ASN A 192 19.44 29.98 -2.95
N ILE A 193 18.91 29.04 -3.73
CA ILE A 193 19.60 27.78 -4.07
C ILE A 193 20.10 27.89 -5.51
N ASN A 194 21.42 28.05 -5.65
CA ASN A 194 22.13 27.83 -6.91
C ASN A 194 21.98 26.36 -7.33
N GLU A 195 21.55 26.16 -8.58
CA GLU A 195 21.47 24.86 -9.23
C GLU A 195 22.88 24.30 -9.47
N CYS A 196 23.20 23.18 -8.85
CA CYS A 196 24.36 22.36 -9.21
C CYS A 196 23.85 20.97 -9.64
N LYS A 197 24.00 20.67 -10.93
CA LYS A 197 23.71 19.37 -11.55
C LYS A 197 24.57 18.28 -10.90
N ALA A 198 23.96 17.39 -10.11
CA ALA A 198 24.61 16.20 -9.58
C ALA A 198 24.27 14.97 -10.45
N ASN A 199 25.31 14.37 -11.03
CA ASN A 199 25.21 13.09 -11.73
C ASN A 199 25.31 11.92 -10.74
N LYS A 200 24.37 10.97 -10.88
CA LYS A 200 24.43 9.52 -10.60
C LYS A 200 24.69 9.02 -9.16
N SER A 201 23.58 8.61 -8.52
CA SER A 201 23.40 7.37 -7.76
C SER A 201 24.27 7.05 -6.52
N GLU A 202 24.65 8.05 -5.74
CA GLU A 202 25.06 7.88 -4.33
C GLU A 202 24.53 9.08 -3.54
N GLY A 203 23.28 9.03 -3.03
CA GLY A 203 22.71 10.29 -2.50
C GLY A 203 21.63 10.18 -1.43
N THR A 204 21.08 9.01 -1.16
CA THR A 204 19.97 8.90 -0.19
C THR A 204 20.35 8.17 1.09
N GLY A 205 21.45 7.40 1.14
CA GLY A 205 21.85 6.60 2.32
C GLY A 205 20.89 5.46 2.67
N LEU A 206 19.61 5.59 2.32
CA LEU A 206 18.59 4.57 2.45
C LEU A 206 18.84 3.43 1.46
N LYS A 207 18.93 2.21 1.97
CA LYS A 207 19.15 1.01 1.16
C LYS A 207 17.99 0.02 1.23
N LYS A 208 17.21 0.04 2.31
CA LYS A 208 16.18 -0.97 2.55
C LYS A 208 14.93 -0.40 3.23
N ILE A 209 13.79 -0.98 2.87
CA ILE A 209 12.48 -0.69 3.46
C ILE A 209 11.90 -1.97 4.05
N ILE A 210 11.22 -1.86 5.17
CA ILE A 210 10.55 -2.96 5.84
C ILE A 210 9.03 -2.75 5.82
N PHE A 211 8.29 -3.77 5.44
CA PHE A 211 6.82 -3.82 5.50
C PHE A 211 6.37 -4.98 6.40
N ILE A 212 5.18 -4.85 7.00
CA ILE A 212 4.56 -5.94 7.77
C ILE A 212 3.36 -6.47 7.00
N ASP A 213 3.34 -7.78 6.73
CA ASP A 213 2.23 -8.48 6.06
C ASP A 213 1.41 -9.25 7.09
N SER A 214 0.33 -8.62 7.58
CA SER A 214 -0.59 -9.20 8.54
C SER A 214 -1.95 -8.51 8.52
N THR A 215 -2.95 -9.16 9.10
CA THR A 215 -4.16 -8.43 9.49
C THR A 215 -3.84 -7.35 10.55
N TRP A 216 -4.58 -6.25 10.54
CA TRP A 216 -4.40 -5.14 11.48
C TRP A 216 -4.45 -5.54 12.96
N ASN A 217 -5.25 -6.57 13.30
CA ASN A 217 -5.34 -7.05 14.67
C ASN A 217 -4.10 -7.85 15.10
N GLN A 218 -3.38 -8.45 14.15
CA GLN A 218 -2.18 -9.25 14.39
C GLN A 218 -0.89 -8.42 14.35
N THR A 219 -0.91 -7.25 13.71
CA THR A 219 0.28 -6.42 13.48
C THR A 219 1.00 -6.03 14.77
N ASN A 220 0.25 -5.85 15.86
CA ASN A 220 0.79 -5.48 17.17
C ASN A 220 1.88 -6.44 17.66
N LYS A 221 1.79 -7.74 17.35
CA LYS A 221 2.81 -8.71 17.79
C LYS A 221 4.16 -8.50 17.09
N ILE A 222 4.13 -8.04 15.84
CA ILE A 222 5.33 -7.84 15.03
C ILE A 222 5.93 -6.47 15.33
N ILE A 223 5.09 -5.42 15.33
CA ILE A 223 5.57 -4.04 15.50
C ILE A 223 6.21 -3.79 16.87
N THR A 224 5.91 -4.58 17.90
CA THR A 224 6.52 -4.48 19.24
C THR A 224 7.82 -5.27 19.38
N ASP A 225 8.28 -5.97 18.33
CA ASP A 225 9.53 -6.72 18.35
C ASP A 225 10.73 -5.75 18.49
N GLU A 226 11.70 -6.13 19.33
CA GLU A 226 12.89 -5.31 19.65
C GLU A 226 13.74 -4.97 18.43
N ARG A 227 13.77 -5.87 17.43
CA ARG A 227 14.55 -5.68 16.19
C ARG A 227 13.96 -4.57 15.33
N LEU A 228 12.66 -4.31 15.47
CA LEU A 228 11.96 -3.24 14.77
C LEU A 228 11.88 -1.95 15.59
N GLN A 229 12.07 -2.03 16.92
CA GLN A 229 12.16 -0.83 17.75
C GLN A 229 13.36 0.01 17.32
N GLY A 230 13.20 1.34 17.33
CA GLY A 230 14.26 2.27 16.94
C GLY A 230 14.42 2.49 15.43
N LEU A 231 13.75 1.70 14.57
CA LEU A 231 13.69 2.02 13.14
C LEU A 231 12.85 3.27 12.91
N LEU A 232 13.29 4.12 11.98
CA LEU A 232 12.52 5.26 11.54
C LEU A 232 11.22 4.78 10.87
N GLN A 233 10.08 5.23 11.40
CA GLN A 233 8.77 4.88 10.89
C GLN A 233 8.28 5.92 9.89
N ILE A 234 7.73 5.44 8.78
CA ILE A 234 7.14 6.28 7.73
C ILE A 234 5.67 5.92 7.58
N GLU A 235 4.84 6.96 7.61
CA GLU A 235 3.43 6.85 7.28
C GLU A 235 3.19 7.24 5.82
N LEU A 236 2.45 6.40 5.11
CA LEU A 236 2.05 6.66 3.72
C LEU A 236 0.90 7.66 3.68
N LYS A 237 0.84 8.45 2.60
CA LYS A 237 -0.34 9.28 2.33
C LYS A 237 -1.60 8.42 2.25
N THR A 238 -2.69 8.91 2.84
CA THR A 238 -4.01 8.29 2.77
C THR A 238 -4.46 8.11 1.33
N ARG A 239 -4.84 6.88 0.99
CA ARG A 239 -5.28 6.49 -0.36
C ARG A 239 -6.41 5.50 -0.27
N LYS A 240 -7.33 5.56 -1.22
CA LYS A 240 -8.40 4.57 -1.34
C LYS A 240 -7.84 3.27 -1.90
N THR A 241 -8.03 2.17 -1.18
CA THR A 241 -7.64 0.83 -1.62
C THR A 241 -8.57 0.32 -2.72
N CYS A 242 -8.01 -0.45 -3.64
CA CYS A 242 -8.76 -1.26 -4.60
C CYS A 242 -8.93 -2.72 -4.11
N PHE A 243 -8.51 -3.02 -2.87
CA PHE A 243 -8.41 -4.39 -2.40
C PHE A 243 -9.78 -5.02 -2.23
N TRP A 244 -10.03 -6.12 -2.93
CA TRP A 244 -11.35 -6.71 -3.02
C TRP A 244 -11.80 -7.42 -1.73
N ARG A 245 -10.91 -7.69 -0.77
CA ARG A 245 -11.24 -8.36 0.51
C ARG A 245 -11.32 -7.37 1.66
N HIS A 246 -12.19 -6.37 1.52
CA HIS A 246 -12.46 -5.38 2.56
C HIS A 246 -12.83 -6.06 3.89
N GLN A 247 -12.25 -5.57 4.98
CA GLN A 247 -12.60 -5.99 6.33
C GLN A 247 -13.81 -5.17 6.81
N LYS A 248 -14.84 -5.83 7.32
CA LYS A 248 -16.05 -5.15 7.81
C LYS A 248 -15.69 -4.18 8.93
N GLY A 249 -16.15 -2.94 8.84
CA GLY A 249 -15.91 -1.90 9.84
C GLY A 249 -14.51 -1.28 9.81
N LYS A 250 -13.69 -1.59 8.80
CA LYS A 250 -12.41 -0.90 8.54
C LYS A 250 -12.57 0.11 7.41
N PRO A 251 -11.82 1.23 7.43
CA PRO A 251 -11.90 2.23 6.38
C PRO A 251 -11.39 1.67 5.04
N ASP A 252 -11.86 2.24 3.94
CA ASP A 252 -11.39 1.93 2.58
C ASP A 252 -10.02 2.58 2.27
N THR A 253 -9.32 3.04 3.30
CA THR A 253 -7.97 3.61 3.22
C THR A 253 -6.88 2.61 3.61
N TYR A 254 -7.26 1.42 4.09
CA TYR A 254 -6.34 0.39 4.49
C TYR A 254 -5.85 -0.40 3.27
N LEU A 255 -4.65 -0.04 2.82
CA LEU A 255 -3.98 -0.64 1.67
C LEU A 255 -3.62 -2.10 1.93
N SER A 256 -3.69 -2.91 0.88
CA SER A 256 -3.02 -4.22 0.87
C SER A 256 -1.50 -4.06 0.78
N THR A 257 -0.75 -5.11 1.14
CA THR A 257 0.72 -5.07 1.18
C THR A 257 1.34 -4.64 -0.16
N ILE A 258 0.85 -5.17 -1.28
CA ILE A 258 1.36 -4.79 -2.61
C ILE A 258 1.02 -3.34 -2.99
N GLU A 259 -0.14 -2.82 -2.58
CA GLU A 259 -0.49 -1.42 -2.80
C GLU A 259 0.38 -0.50 -1.96
N ALA A 260 0.63 -0.85 -0.70
CA ALA A 260 1.53 -0.09 0.17
C ALA A 260 2.95 -0.02 -0.42
N ILE A 261 3.47 -1.14 -0.92
CA ILE A 261 4.77 -1.19 -1.62
C ILE A 261 4.75 -0.30 -2.87
N TYR A 262 3.74 -0.46 -3.73
CA TYR A 262 3.62 0.31 -4.96
C TYR A 262 3.57 1.82 -4.68
N TYR A 263 2.67 2.26 -3.79
CA TYR A 263 2.50 3.67 -3.49
C TYR A 263 3.72 4.28 -2.79
N PHE A 264 4.38 3.52 -1.90
CA PHE A 264 5.66 3.95 -1.33
C PHE A 264 6.68 4.24 -2.44
N LEU A 265 6.85 3.31 -3.38
CA LEU A 265 7.86 3.44 -4.43
C LEU A 265 7.57 4.60 -5.39
N VAL A 266 6.30 4.82 -5.72
CA VAL A 266 5.86 5.98 -6.52
C VAL A 266 6.17 7.28 -5.78
N ASP A 267 5.76 7.40 -4.52
CA ASP A 267 6.05 8.59 -3.72
C ASP A 267 7.57 8.79 -3.56
N TYR A 268 8.33 7.72 -3.32
CA TYR A 268 9.78 7.78 -3.15
C TYR A 268 10.48 8.28 -4.42
N HIS A 269 10.07 7.78 -5.58
CA HIS A 269 10.63 8.20 -6.86
C HIS A 269 10.35 9.68 -7.16
N GLN A 270 9.16 10.18 -6.80
CA GLN A 270 8.79 11.57 -7.04
C GLN A 270 9.39 12.53 -6.00
N GLU A 271 9.34 12.18 -4.72
CA GLU A 271 9.68 13.08 -3.62
C GLU A 271 11.16 12.99 -3.20
N VAL A 272 11.76 11.80 -3.28
CA VAL A 272 13.14 11.57 -2.83
C VAL A 272 14.10 11.54 -4.02
N LEU A 273 13.81 10.74 -5.05
CA LEU A 273 14.65 10.71 -6.26
C LEU A 273 14.47 11.96 -7.13
N LYS A 274 13.36 12.68 -6.97
CA LYS A 274 12.99 13.88 -7.75
C LYS A 274 12.96 13.61 -9.26
N GLU A 275 12.58 12.38 -9.63
CA GLU A 275 12.48 11.95 -11.01
C GLU A 275 11.01 11.91 -11.47
N LYS A 276 10.79 12.09 -12.78
CA LYS A 276 9.45 11.97 -13.36
C LYS A 276 9.04 10.49 -13.40
N TYR A 277 7.98 10.15 -12.67
CA TYR A 277 7.36 8.83 -12.73
C TYR A 277 6.78 8.57 -14.13
N LYS A 278 7.12 7.41 -14.70
CA LYS A 278 6.73 6.93 -16.03
C LYS A 278 6.16 5.50 -15.99
N GLY A 279 5.75 5.00 -14.83
CA GLY A 279 5.22 3.64 -14.69
C GLY A 279 6.28 2.58 -14.35
N GLN A 280 7.45 2.99 -13.84
CA GLN A 280 8.57 2.08 -13.51
C GLN A 280 8.16 0.92 -12.61
N TYR A 281 7.14 1.11 -11.76
CA TYR A 281 6.70 0.13 -10.78
C TYR A 281 5.27 -0.37 -11.02
N ASP A 282 4.59 0.06 -12.10
CA ASP A 282 3.20 -0.31 -12.38
C ASP A 282 3.02 -1.83 -12.48
N ASN A 283 4.02 -2.51 -13.03
CA ASN A 283 4.04 -3.96 -13.13
C ASN A 283 4.10 -4.69 -11.77
N LEU A 284 4.39 -4.03 -10.64
CA LEU A 284 4.18 -4.63 -9.30
C LEU A 284 2.71 -5.01 -9.08
N LEU A 285 1.79 -4.32 -9.75
CA LEU A 285 0.37 -4.59 -9.72
C LEU A 285 -0.08 -5.55 -10.82
N PHE A 286 0.83 -6.26 -11.50
CA PHE A 286 0.50 -7.21 -12.57
C PHE A 286 -0.48 -8.30 -12.12
N PHE A 287 -0.13 -9.09 -11.10
CA PHE A 287 -1.05 -10.09 -10.55
C PHE A 287 -2.26 -9.45 -9.87
N TYR A 288 -2.07 -8.30 -9.21
CA TYR A 288 -3.11 -7.61 -8.47
C TYR A 288 -4.25 -7.12 -9.37
N SER A 289 -3.93 -6.44 -10.47
CA SER A 289 -4.88 -5.92 -11.46
C SER A 289 -5.66 -7.03 -12.17
N PHE A 290 -5.01 -8.15 -12.46
CA PHE A 290 -5.68 -9.34 -13.01
C PHE A 290 -6.73 -9.88 -12.03
N MET A 291 -6.33 -10.11 -10.78
CA MET A 291 -7.22 -10.61 -9.73
C MET A 291 -8.38 -9.65 -9.44
N TYR A 292 -8.08 -8.34 -9.41
CA TYR A 292 -9.10 -7.29 -9.26
C TYR A 292 -10.16 -7.39 -10.36
N THR A 293 -9.72 -7.52 -11.62
CA THR A 293 -10.61 -7.64 -12.78
C THR A 293 -11.47 -8.90 -12.70
N LEU A 294 -10.88 -10.05 -12.38
CA LEU A 294 -11.64 -11.30 -12.21
C LEU A 294 -12.75 -11.18 -11.17
N ILE A 295 -12.45 -10.54 -10.04
CA ILE A 295 -13.38 -10.45 -8.91
C ILE A 295 -14.45 -9.38 -9.17
N LYS A 296 -14.10 -8.28 -9.84
CA LYS A 296 -15.06 -7.27 -10.31
C LYS A 296 -16.05 -7.89 -11.30
N ASN A 297 -15.58 -8.70 -12.23
CA ASN A 297 -16.42 -9.40 -13.21
C ASN A 297 -17.35 -10.41 -12.52
N ALA A 298 -16.82 -11.23 -11.61
CA ALA A 298 -17.62 -12.18 -10.85
C ALA A 298 -18.71 -11.51 -9.98
N ARG A 299 -18.42 -10.34 -9.38
CA ARG A 299 -19.42 -9.57 -8.62
C ARG A 299 -20.49 -8.97 -9.51
N SER A 300 -20.11 -8.55 -10.71
CA SER A 300 -21.04 -7.97 -11.68
C SER A 300 -22.01 -9.00 -12.24
N SER A 301 -21.57 -10.25 -12.44
CA SER A 301 -22.47 -11.34 -12.84
C SER A 301 -23.46 -11.70 -11.73
N THR A 302 -23.01 -11.81 -10.48
CA THR A 302 -23.89 -12.14 -9.33
C THR A 302 -24.91 -11.06 -8.96
N ARG A 303 -24.79 -9.84 -9.49
CA ARG A 303 -25.74 -8.73 -9.27
C ARG A 303 -26.78 -8.60 -10.37
N LYS A 304 -26.59 -9.31 -11.49
CA LYS A 304 -27.50 -9.30 -12.64
C LYS A 304 -28.46 -10.50 -12.63
N GLU A 305 -28.25 -11.45 -11.73
CA GLU A 305 -29.15 -12.54 -11.37
C GLU A 305 -29.93 -12.17 -10.11
#